data_AF-A0A920FL01-F1
#
_entry.id   AF-A0A920FL01-F1
#
_cell.length_a   1.000
_cell.length_b   1.000
_cell.length_c   1.000
_cell.angle_alpha   90.00
_cell.angle_beta   90.00
_cell.angle_gamma   90.00
#
_symmetry.space_group_name_H-M   'P 1'
#
loop_
_entity.id
_entity.type
_entity.pdbx_description
1 polymer ?
#
loop_
_entity_poly.entity_id
_entity_poly.type
_entity_poly.pdbx_seq_one_letter_code
_entity_poly.pdbx_strand_id
1 'polypeptide(L)'
;MNFIKALFYLICITVFTISVKGQSNAEFQKKFEAANQLLDQKQYEIAKDLWIELAEEYPDNANVNYKTGYCLLNTFFQKRDALKYLSRAERNIRKKYSPIDHTIENAPLETHYYLAKAFHHNYQIDSANKIL
;
A
#
# COMPACT_ATOMS: atom_id res chain seq x y z
N MET A 1 41.79 -13.50 -23.25
CA MET A 1 41.90 -12.55 -22.12
C MET A 1 40.66 -11.66 -21.95
N ASN A 2 40.08 -11.09 -23.02
CA ASN A 2 38.88 -10.23 -22.93
C ASN A 2 37.59 -11.02 -22.57
N PHE A 3 37.49 -12.27 -22.99
CA PHE A 3 36.33 -13.14 -22.69
C PHE A 3 36.20 -13.47 -21.19
N ILE A 4 37.32 -13.74 -20.51
CA ILE A 4 37.36 -14.03 -19.07
C ILE A 4 37.01 -12.78 -18.25
N LYS A 5 37.48 -11.59 -18.69
CA LYS A 5 37.11 -10.30 -18.07
C LYS A 5 35.62 -9.99 -18.26
N ALA A 6 35.07 -10.25 -19.45
CA ALA A 6 33.63 -10.09 -19.72
C ALA A 6 32.77 -11.03 -18.87
N LEU A 7 33.20 -12.28 -18.68
CA LEU A 7 32.53 -13.25 -17.81
C LEU A 7 32.54 -12.79 -16.34
N PHE A 8 33.66 -12.22 -15.87
CA PHE A 8 33.77 -11.68 -14.51
C PHE A 8 32.83 -10.48 -14.29
N TYR A 9 32.74 -9.57 -15.27
CA TYR A 9 31.80 -8.43 -15.23
C TYR A 9 30.33 -8.88 -15.20
N LEU A 10 29.97 -9.91 -15.99
CA LEU A 10 28.61 -10.45 -16.01
C LEU A 10 28.22 -11.06 -14.65
N ILE A 11 29.14 -11.79 -14.02
CA ILE A 11 28.94 -12.38 -12.69
C ILE A 11 28.75 -11.26 -11.63
N CYS A 12 29.59 -10.23 -11.64
CA CYS A 12 29.46 -9.10 -10.70
C CYS A 12 28.10 -8.37 -10.82
N ILE A 13 27.59 -8.18 -12.03
CA ILE A 13 26.28 -7.54 -12.25
C ILE A 13 25.16 -8.40 -11.66
N THR A 14 25.18 -9.71 -11.88
CA THR A 14 24.15 -10.61 -11.36
C THR A 14 24.13 -10.64 -9.83
N VAL A 15 25.30 -10.70 -9.17
CA VAL A 15 25.40 -10.69 -7.69
C VAL A 15 24.88 -9.37 -7.11
N PHE A 16 25.13 -8.24 -7.76
CA PHE A 16 24.64 -6.94 -7.31
C PHE A 16 23.10 -6.86 -7.33
N THR A 17 22.46 -7.38 -8.38
CA THR A 17 20.98 -7.35 -8.49
C THR A 17 20.25 -8.19 -7.45
N ILE A 18 20.86 -9.30 -6.99
CA ILE A 18 20.28 -10.18 -5.98
C ILE A 18 20.29 -9.50 -4.60
N SER A 19 21.39 -8.84 -4.26
CA SER A 19 21.53 -8.13 -2.99
C SER A 19 20.53 -6.98 -2.83
N VAL A 20 20.22 -6.25 -3.92
CA VAL A 20 19.26 -5.14 -3.90
C VAL A 20 17.83 -5.63 -3.64
N LYS A 21 17.40 -6.71 -4.30
CA LYS A 21 16.04 -7.28 -4.10
C LYS A 21 15.84 -7.87 -2.70
N GLY A 22 16.88 -8.43 -2.09
CA GLY A 22 16.81 -8.96 -0.73
C GLY A 22 16.59 -7.85 0.31
N GLN A 23 17.21 -6.69 0.11
CA GLN A 23 17.06 -5.54 1.01
C GLN A 23 15.67 -4.89 0.90
N SER A 24 15.14 -4.73 -0.32
CA SER A 24 13.81 -4.14 -0.53
C SER A 24 12.68 -4.96 0.12
N ASN A 25 12.76 -6.29 0.08
CA ASN A 25 11.76 -7.16 0.69
C ASN A 25 11.76 -7.08 2.23
N ALA A 26 12.94 -7.03 2.84
CA ALA A 26 13.05 -6.90 4.30
C ALA A 26 12.55 -5.53 4.79
N GLU A 27 12.84 -4.47 4.03
CA GLU A 27 12.35 -3.13 4.33
C GLU A 27 10.82 -3.04 4.21
N PHE A 28 10.26 -3.60 3.13
CA PHE A 28 8.81 -3.70 2.94
C PHE A 28 8.13 -4.40 4.10
N GLN A 29 8.62 -5.60 4.48
CA GLN A 29 8.07 -6.36 5.59
C GLN A 29 8.07 -5.55 6.89
N LYS A 30 9.21 -4.90 7.20
CA LYS A 30 9.34 -4.09 8.42
C LYS A 30 8.36 -2.91 8.45
N LYS A 31 8.25 -2.17 7.34
CA LYS A 31 7.30 -1.04 7.22
C LYS A 31 5.86 -1.54 7.34
N PHE A 32 5.51 -2.63 6.66
CA PHE A 32 4.18 -3.23 6.67
C PHE A 32 3.77 -3.69 8.08
N GLU A 33 4.66 -4.36 8.81
CA GLU A 33 4.42 -4.80 10.19
C GLU A 33 4.25 -3.61 11.14
N ALA A 34 5.11 -2.60 11.05
CA ALA A 34 5.01 -1.39 11.86
C ALA A 34 3.69 -0.64 11.59
N ALA A 35 3.33 -0.48 10.32
CA ALA A 35 2.10 0.20 9.92
C ALA A 35 0.84 -0.58 10.36
N ASN A 36 0.88 -1.91 10.37
CA ASN A 36 -0.19 -2.74 10.93
C ASN A 36 -0.31 -2.59 12.44
N GLN A 37 0.81 -2.60 13.17
CA GLN A 37 0.78 -2.40 14.63
C GLN A 37 0.13 -1.05 14.99
N LEU A 38 0.46 0.01 14.26
CA LEU A 38 -0.15 1.33 14.45
C LEU A 38 -1.66 1.32 14.12
N LEU A 39 -2.08 0.61 13.05
CA LEU A 39 -3.50 0.43 12.73
C LEU A 39 -4.26 -0.30 13.84
N ASP A 40 -3.70 -1.38 14.38
CA ASP A 40 -4.31 -2.16 15.46
C ASP A 40 -4.46 -1.31 16.74
N GLN A 41 -3.48 -0.44 16.99
CA GLN A 41 -3.52 0.56 18.07
C GLN A 41 -4.40 1.78 17.75
N LYS A 42 -5.03 1.82 16.57
CA LYS A 42 -5.86 2.94 16.07
C LYS A 42 -5.12 4.26 15.97
N GLN A 43 -3.79 4.23 15.84
CA GLN A 43 -2.94 5.39 15.63
C GLN A 43 -2.92 5.80 14.15
N TYR A 44 -4.08 6.11 13.60
CA TYR A 44 -4.26 6.34 12.15
C TYR A 44 -3.45 7.51 11.61
N GLU A 45 -3.28 8.58 12.40
CA GLU A 45 -2.51 9.76 11.98
C GLU A 45 -1.01 9.47 11.84
N ILE A 46 -0.50 8.45 12.53
CA ILE A 46 0.89 8.00 12.42
C ILE A 46 1.00 6.90 11.35
N ALA A 47 0.06 5.96 11.36
CA ALA A 47 0.04 4.84 10.41
C ALA A 47 -0.08 5.30 8.95
N LYS A 48 -0.80 6.42 8.69
CA LYS A 48 -1.08 6.89 7.33
C LYS A 48 0.19 7.13 6.53
N ASP A 49 1.23 7.68 7.14
CA ASP A 49 2.44 8.08 6.41
C ASP A 49 3.18 6.83 5.89
N LEU A 50 3.29 5.79 6.73
CA LEU A 50 3.84 4.50 6.33
C LEU A 50 2.99 3.80 5.26
N TRP A 51 1.66 3.83 5.39
CA TRP A 51 0.79 3.23 4.40
C TRP A 51 0.79 3.97 3.05
N ILE A 52 0.94 5.30 3.06
CA ILE A 52 1.09 6.09 1.85
C ILE A 52 2.40 5.76 1.16
N GLU A 53 3.51 5.75 1.91
CA GLU A 53 4.84 5.41 1.40
C GLU A 53 4.85 4.01 0.76
N LEU A 54 4.30 3.01 1.47
CA LEU A 54 4.16 1.65 0.92
C LEU A 54 3.30 1.61 -0.36
N ALA A 55 2.24 2.41 -0.44
CA ALA A 55 1.38 2.47 -1.64
C ALA A 55 2.01 3.24 -2.81
N GLU A 56 2.99 4.09 -2.54
CA GLU A 56 3.80 4.77 -3.57
C GLU A 56 4.90 3.84 -4.11
N GLU A 57 5.55 3.08 -3.22
CA GLU A 57 6.55 2.07 -3.60
C GLU A 57 5.92 0.86 -4.32
N TYR A 58 4.73 0.41 -3.87
CA TYR A 58 4.04 -0.78 -4.38
C TYR A 58 2.62 -0.43 -4.87
N PRO A 59 2.49 0.38 -5.95
CA PRO A 59 1.20 0.92 -6.39
C PRO A 59 0.20 -0.14 -6.86
N ASP A 60 0.66 -1.31 -7.30
CA ASP A 60 -0.18 -2.42 -7.77
C ASP A 60 -0.58 -3.41 -6.65
N ASN A 61 -0.01 -3.28 -5.44
CA ASN A 61 -0.35 -4.13 -4.32
C ASN A 61 -1.73 -3.73 -3.73
N ALA A 62 -2.76 -4.51 -4.05
CA ALA A 62 -4.12 -4.21 -3.64
C ALA A 62 -4.33 -4.29 -2.12
N ASN A 63 -3.61 -5.15 -1.41
CA ASN A 63 -3.63 -5.21 0.06
C ASN A 63 -3.11 -3.91 0.69
N VAL A 64 -1.95 -3.44 0.23
CA VAL A 64 -1.36 -2.16 0.68
C VAL A 64 -2.34 -1.02 0.41
N ASN A 65 -2.84 -0.90 -0.82
CA ASN A 65 -3.82 0.12 -1.18
C ASN A 65 -5.11 0.05 -0.33
N TYR A 66 -5.58 -1.16 0.00
CA TYR A 66 -6.73 -1.35 0.90
C TYR A 66 -6.44 -0.78 2.28
N LYS A 67 -5.28 -1.13 2.87
CA LYS A 67 -4.88 -0.66 4.20
C LYS A 67 -4.64 0.85 4.23
N THR A 68 -4.05 1.42 3.20
CA THR A 68 -3.89 2.88 3.04
C THR A 68 -5.24 3.58 3.02
N GLY A 69 -6.16 3.09 2.19
CA GLY A 69 -7.51 3.63 2.10
C GLY A 69 -8.29 3.52 3.41
N TYR A 70 -8.24 2.36 4.05
CA TYR A 70 -8.84 2.13 5.36
C TYR A 70 -8.26 3.08 6.43
N CYS A 71 -6.93 3.23 6.47
CA CYS A 71 -6.27 4.14 7.40
C CYS A 71 -6.76 5.58 7.20
N LEU A 72 -6.77 6.06 5.96
CA LEU A 72 -7.16 7.42 5.61
C LEU A 72 -8.62 7.72 5.97
N LEU A 73 -9.54 6.77 5.79
CA LEU A 73 -10.94 6.90 6.24
C LEU A 73 -11.09 7.14 7.74
N ASN A 74 -10.12 6.72 8.54
CA ASN A 74 -10.12 6.88 9.99
C ASN A 74 -9.28 8.07 10.48
N THR A 75 -8.64 8.83 9.58
CA THR A 75 -7.98 10.11 9.91
C THR A 75 -8.98 11.24 10.11
N PHE A 76 -8.56 12.34 10.73
CA PHE A 76 -9.41 13.51 10.92
C PHE A 76 -9.69 14.22 9.59
N PHE A 77 -8.65 14.53 8.82
CA PHE A 77 -8.74 15.46 7.68
C PHE A 77 -8.52 14.84 6.30
N GLN A 78 -8.01 13.61 6.20
CA GLN A 78 -7.60 13.01 4.92
C GLN A 78 -8.54 11.90 4.42
N LYS A 79 -9.77 11.84 4.94
CA LYS A 79 -10.75 10.81 4.56
C LYS A 79 -11.03 10.77 3.05
N ARG A 80 -10.95 11.92 2.37
CA ARG A 80 -11.18 12.03 0.93
C ARG A 80 -10.11 11.34 0.10
N ASP A 81 -8.87 11.36 0.58
CA ASP A 81 -7.72 10.74 -0.10
C ASP A 81 -7.85 9.22 -0.17
N ALA A 82 -8.67 8.61 0.70
CA ALA A 82 -8.91 7.18 0.71
C ALA A 82 -9.45 6.64 -0.64
N LEU A 83 -10.23 7.45 -1.36
CA LEU A 83 -10.88 7.02 -2.60
C LEU A 83 -9.85 6.53 -3.63
N LYS A 84 -8.76 7.26 -3.83
CA LYS A 84 -7.75 6.92 -4.84
C LYS A 84 -7.09 5.56 -4.55
N TYR A 85 -6.86 5.23 -3.28
CA TYR A 85 -6.25 3.97 -2.88
C TYR A 85 -7.26 2.81 -2.92
N LEU A 86 -8.48 3.01 -2.40
CA LEU A 86 -9.50 1.95 -2.43
C LEU A 86 -9.92 1.59 -3.86
N SER A 87 -9.95 2.54 -4.80
CA SER A 87 -10.17 2.25 -6.23
C SER A 87 -9.04 1.44 -6.86
N ARG A 88 -7.80 1.54 -6.36
CA ARG A 88 -6.70 0.65 -6.79
C ARG A 88 -6.86 -0.74 -6.17
N ALA A 89 -7.20 -0.80 -4.89
CA ALA A 89 -7.41 -2.05 -4.17
C ALA A 89 -8.51 -2.93 -4.78
N GLU A 90 -9.58 -2.31 -5.28
CA GLU A 90 -10.72 -3.03 -5.91
C GLU A 90 -10.31 -3.91 -7.09
N ARG A 91 -9.21 -3.57 -7.78
CA ARG A 91 -8.73 -4.30 -8.97
C ARG A 91 -8.31 -5.74 -8.68
N ASN A 92 -8.02 -6.09 -7.43
CA ASN A 92 -7.62 -7.44 -7.05
C ASN A 92 -8.17 -7.83 -5.67
N ILE A 93 -9.49 -8.08 -5.61
CA ILE A 93 -10.16 -8.61 -4.43
C ILE A 93 -10.22 -10.14 -4.48
N ARG A 94 -9.96 -10.79 -3.34
CA ARG A 94 -10.12 -12.25 -3.17
C ARG A 94 -10.75 -12.56 -1.82
N LYS A 95 -11.43 -13.71 -1.74
CA LYS A 95 -12.03 -14.21 -0.48
C LYS A 95 -10.97 -14.60 0.56
N LYS A 96 -9.87 -15.22 0.12
CA LYS A 96 -8.76 -15.59 1.01
C LYS A 96 -7.91 -14.34 1.25
N TYR A 97 -7.84 -13.92 2.50
CA TYR A 97 -7.12 -12.73 2.90
C TYR A 97 -6.48 -12.95 4.27
N SER A 98 -5.30 -12.37 4.48
CA SER A 98 -4.65 -12.29 5.78
C SER A 98 -4.19 -10.85 6.01
N PRO A 99 -4.59 -10.20 7.11
CA PRO A 99 -4.19 -8.82 7.38
C PRO A 99 -2.72 -8.69 7.77
N ILE A 100 -2.09 -9.76 8.26
CA ILE A 100 -0.72 -9.75 8.80
C ILE A 100 0.32 -10.33 7.83
N ASP A 101 -0.12 -11.16 6.87
CA ASP A 101 0.77 -11.78 5.91
C ASP A 101 1.12 -10.76 4.80
N HIS A 102 2.33 -10.23 4.88
CA HIS A 102 2.84 -9.23 3.94
C HIS A 102 3.01 -9.78 2.51
N THR A 103 3.03 -11.11 2.33
CA THR A 103 3.13 -11.73 1.00
C THR A 103 1.78 -11.75 0.26
N ILE A 104 0.68 -11.46 0.95
CA ILE A 104 -0.65 -11.34 0.34
C ILE A 104 -0.79 -9.96 -0.30
N GLU A 105 -0.94 -9.94 -1.62
CA GLU A 105 -1.11 -8.70 -2.39
C GLU A 105 -2.57 -8.40 -2.75
N ASN A 106 -3.50 -9.33 -2.51
CA ASN A 106 -4.92 -9.10 -2.78
C ASN A 106 -5.60 -8.34 -1.64
N ALA A 107 -6.61 -7.54 -1.99
CA ALA A 107 -7.47 -6.88 -1.03
C ALA A 107 -8.58 -7.82 -0.52
N PRO A 108 -9.15 -7.56 0.66
CA PRO A 108 -10.28 -8.32 1.20
C PRO A 108 -11.62 -7.88 0.58
N LEU A 109 -12.69 -8.67 0.75
CA LEU A 109 -14.02 -8.39 0.20
C LEU A 109 -14.60 -7.07 0.74
N GLU A 110 -14.24 -6.73 1.97
CA GLU A 110 -14.60 -5.53 2.72
C GLU A 110 -14.14 -4.24 2.01
N THR A 111 -13.23 -4.34 1.05
CA THR A 111 -12.82 -3.21 0.19
C THR A 111 -14.02 -2.50 -0.43
N HIS A 112 -15.04 -3.22 -0.89
CA HIS A 112 -16.25 -2.60 -1.45
C HIS A 112 -16.98 -1.71 -0.45
N TYR A 113 -17.07 -2.16 0.81
CA TYR A 113 -17.71 -1.39 1.88
C TYR A 113 -16.96 -0.10 2.16
N TYR A 114 -15.63 -0.17 2.29
CA TYR A 114 -14.81 1.03 2.53
C TYR A 114 -14.76 1.95 1.31
N LEU A 115 -14.79 1.41 0.10
CA LEU A 115 -14.85 2.20 -1.13
C LEU A 115 -16.15 3.03 -1.16
N ALA A 116 -17.29 2.45 -0.80
CA ALA A 116 -18.54 3.19 -0.67
C ALA A 116 -18.45 4.32 0.37
N LYS A 117 -17.78 4.10 1.51
CA LYS A 117 -17.51 5.17 2.50
C LYS A 117 -16.63 6.29 1.93
N ALA A 118 -15.62 5.94 1.14
CA ALA A 118 -14.75 6.93 0.50
C ALA A 118 -15.47 7.75 -0.58
N PHE A 119 -16.37 7.14 -1.34
CA PHE A 119 -17.28 7.87 -2.24
C PHE A 119 -18.15 8.85 -1.47
N HIS A 120 -18.79 8.41 -0.37
CA HIS A 120 -19.63 9.28 0.45
C HIS A 120 -18.89 10.55 0.93
N HIS A 121 -17.67 10.40 1.45
CA HIS A 121 -16.87 11.55 1.90
C HIS A 121 -16.47 12.51 0.76
N ASN A 122 -16.31 12.01 -0.47
CA ASN A 122 -16.00 12.86 -1.61
C ASN A 122 -17.23 13.64 -2.09
N TYR A 123 -18.40 13.00 -2.18
CA TYR A 123 -19.65 13.66 -2.60
C TYR A 123 -20.25 14.62 -1.56
N GLN A 124 -19.94 14.44 -0.26
CA GLN A 124 -20.36 15.37 0.80
C GLN A 124 -19.82 16.79 0.60
N ILE A 125 -18.59 16.95 0.10
CA ILE A 125 -18.02 18.28 -0.17
C ILE A 125 -18.54 18.87 -1.47
N ASP A 126 -18.70 18.05 -2.51
CA ASP A 126 -19.29 18.54 -3.79
C ASP A 126 -20.70 19.09 -3.57
N SER A 127 -21.43 18.53 -2.59
CA SER A 127 -22.72 19.05 -2.15
C SER A 127 -22.59 20.33 -1.30
N ALA A 128 -21.56 20.44 -0.46
CA ALA A 128 -21.31 21.61 0.38
C ALA A 128 -20.93 22.87 -0.44
N ASN A 129 -20.23 22.70 -1.56
CA ASN A 129 -19.82 23.82 -2.42
C ASN A 129 -20.96 24.43 -3.27
N LYS A 130 -22.19 23.91 -3.17
CA LYS A 130 -23.35 24.43 -3.91
C LYS A 130 -24.19 25.44 -3.11
N ILE A 131 -23.73 25.85 -1.93
CA ILE A 131 -24.39 26.84 -1.07
C ILE A 131 -23.37 27.91 -0.64
N LEU A 132 -23.01 28.78 -1.57
CA LEU A 132 -22.61 30.17 -1.38
C LEU A 132 -23.06 30.94 -2.64
#